data_AF-A0A518J063-F1
#
_entry.id   AF-A0A518J063-F1
#
_cell.length_a   1.000
_cell.length_b   1.000
_cell.length_c   1.000
_cell.angle_alpha   90.00
_cell.angle_beta   90.00
_cell.angle_gamma   90.00
#
_symmetry.space_group_name_H-M   'P 1'
#
loop_
_entity.id
_entity.type
_entity.pdbx_description
1 polymer ?
#
loop_
_entity_poly.entity_id
_entity_poly.type
_entity_poly.pdbx_seq_one_letter_code
_entity_poly.pdbx_strand_id
1 'polypeptide(L)'
;MNKSKASYYGPFFWLAIVSFSVPIVVAAKAFQEVQLSTKPTPHPDASGVDHALWDYLLKTHVENGLVDYDGIARDHLFRTYLRQLSESEPSKLTTSADQLALFCNAYNAFVINGVITHKIRDSVMNYNVEGTEFFDLKEHILYGETFSLNEIEHELIRKRFREPRIHVALVCAAKSCPAIRAEAYTGPRLTKQFEDQSIQFANQTKYVTYDAASDTLRLSPLLDWYGGDWDPVGGYLPWLADRLEDDAIKQAILRASRNETSVAFLDYDWSLNSQAAAGSAAPKPASKKGQFGSGSIPNE
;
A
#
# COMPACT_ATOMS: atom_id res chain seq x y z
N MET A 1 -60.09 -18.93 64.55
CA MET A 1 -59.21 -19.92 65.21
C MET A 1 -58.81 -20.94 64.16
N ASN A 2 -57.70 -20.78 63.44
CA ASN A 2 -56.28 -20.92 63.81
C ASN A 2 -55.82 -22.39 63.93
N LYS A 3 -54.69 -22.68 63.24
CA LYS A 3 -53.79 -23.86 63.24
C LYS A 3 -54.18 -25.01 62.28
N SER A 4 -53.58 -25.13 61.09
CA SER A 4 -52.20 -25.44 60.69
C SER A 4 -51.77 -26.90 60.91
N LYS A 5 -51.35 -27.58 59.82
CA LYS A 5 -50.21 -28.51 59.78
C LYS A 5 -49.55 -28.48 58.40
N ALA A 6 -48.22 -28.58 58.44
CA ALA A 6 -47.26 -28.25 57.40
C ALA A 6 -47.15 -29.31 56.29
N SER A 7 -46.75 -28.84 55.11
CA SER A 7 -46.31 -29.64 53.97
C SER A 7 -44.78 -29.64 53.92
N TYR A 8 -44.17 -30.82 53.79
CA TYR A 8 -42.75 -31.01 53.52
C TYR A 8 -42.64 -31.61 52.11
N TYR A 9 -42.17 -30.83 51.14
CA TYR A 9 -41.74 -31.33 49.83
C TYR A 9 -40.21 -31.29 49.79
N GLY A 10 -39.63 -32.44 49.42
CA GLY A 10 -38.20 -32.70 49.41
C GLY A 10 -37.43 -31.96 48.30
N PRO A 11 -36.09 -32.03 48.34
CA PRO A 11 -35.21 -31.20 47.53
C PRO A 11 -34.70 -31.99 46.31
N PHE A 12 -35.06 -31.59 45.09
CA PHE A 12 -34.23 -31.90 43.91
C PHE A 12 -34.36 -30.77 42.88
N PHE A 13 -33.58 -29.73 43.15
CA PHE A 13 -33.15 -28.71 42.20
C PHE A 13 -31.90 -29.28 41.50
N TRP A 14 -31.94 -29.60 40.20
CA TRP A 14 -30.76 -29.58 39.31
C TRP A 14 -31.21 -29.46 37.84
N LEU A 15 -30.97 -28.26 37.30
CA LEU A 15 -30.62 -27.86 35.93
C LEU A 15 -30.81 -28.86 34.76
N ALA A 16 -31.51 -28.37 33.73
CA ALA A 16 -30.97 -28.39 32.36
C ALA A 16 -31.55 -27.20 31.56
N ILE A 17 -30.81 -26.10 31.53
CA ILE A 17 -30.99 -24.98 30.62
C ILE A 17 -30.64 -25.51 29.22
N VAL A 18 -31.65 -25.85 28.42
CA VAL A 18 -31.45 -26.23 27.02
C VAL A 18 -31.47 -24.97 26.16
N SER A 19 -30.27 -24.50 25.85
CA SER A 19 -29.82 -23.91 24.58
C SER A 19 -30.73 -22.87 23.90
N PHE A 20 -30.55 -21.60 24.28
CA PHE A 20 -30.85 -20.43 23.44
C PHE A 20 -29.56 -19.83 22.82
N SER A 21 -28.54 -20.65 22.58
CA SER A 21 -27.21 -20.18 22.15
C SER A 21 -27.05 -20.09 20.62
N VAL A 22 -28.03 -20.54 19.84
CA VAL A 22 -27.89 -20.69 18.38
C VAL A 22 -28.26 -19.44 17.55
N PRO A 23 -29.11 -18.48 17.97
CA PRO A 23 -29.38 -17.30 17.12
C PRO A 23 -28.22 -16.28 17.10
N ILE A 24 -27.37 -16.26 18.13
CA ILE A 24 -26.34 -15.21 18.28
C ILE A 24 -25.12 -15.49 17.41
N VAL A 25 -24.75 -16.76 17.21
CA VAL A 25 -23.56 -17.11 16.41
C VAL A 25 -23.80 -16.89 14.91
N VAL A 26 -25.03 -17.09 14.43
CA VAL A 26 -25.39 -16.79 13.03
C VAL A 26 -25.46 -15.27 12.79
N ALA A 27 -25.95 -14.50 13.77
CA ALA A 27 -25.93 -13.03 13.69
C ALA A 27 -24.50 -12.45 13.74
N ALA A 28 -23.59 -13.04 14.53
CA ALA A 28 -22.20 -12.61 14.60
C ALA A 28 -21.39 -12.94 13.34
N LYS A 29 -21.69 -14.04 12.64
CA LYS A 29 -21.07 -14.38 11.34
C LYS A 29 -21.64 -13.57 10.16
N ALA A 30 -22.86 -13.05 10.27
CA ALA A 30 -23.45 -12.18 9.25
C ALA A 30 -22.99 -10.71 9.35
N PHE A 31 -22.27 -10.35 10.43
CA PHE A 31 -21.62 -9.04 10.59
C PHE A 31 -20.18 -9.00 10.06
N GLN A 32 -19.76 -10.04 9.34
CA GLN A 32 -18.51 -10.02 8.61
C GLN A 32 -18.72 -9.26 7.28
N GLU A 33 -18.35 -7.98 7.34
CA GLU A 33 -17.94 -7.11 6.23
C GLU A 33 -18.94 -6.90 5.08
N VAL A 34 -20.08 -6.28 5.37
CA VAL A 34 -20.57 -5.28 4.43
C VAL A 34 -19.80 -4.00 4.77
N GLN A 35 -18.72 -3.70 4.03
CA GLN A 35 -18.15 -2.35 4.05
C GLN A 35 -19.17 -1.41 3.39
N LEU A 36 -20.13 -0.94 4.19
CA LEU A 36 -20.92 0.23 3.85
C LEU A 36 -19.97 1.42 3.94
N SER A 37 -19.20 1.60 2.86
CA SER A 37 -18.50 2.84 2.60
C SER A 37 -19.62 3.85 2.28
N THR A 38 -20.13 4.52 3.30
CA THR A 38 -20.97 5.70 3.09
C THR A 38 -20.07 6.78 2.52
N LYS A 39 -20.44 7.36 1.38
CA LYS A 39 -19.67 8.44 0.76
C LYS A 39 -19.42 9.54 1.81
N PRO A 40 -18.15 9.94 2.04
CA PRO A 40 -17.83 10.91 3.07
C PRO A 40 -18.37 12.29 2.66
N THR A 41 -18.72 13.09 3.67
CA THR A 41 -18.94 14.52 3.48
C THR A 41 -17.57 15.21 3.49
N PRO A 42 -17.22 16.00 2.46
CA PRO A 42 -15.90 16.61 2.39
C PRO A 42 -15.56 17.50 3.58
N HIS A 43 -14.43 17.23 4.24
CA HIS A 43 -13.85 18.05 5.30
C HIS A 43 -12.34 18.24 5.08
N PRO A 44 -11.94 19.18 4.20
CA PRO A 44 -10.53 19.37 3.87
C PRO A 44 -9.67 19.79 5.06
N ASP A 45 -8.40 19.39 5.05
CA ASP A 45 -7.39 19.87 5.98
C ASP A 45 -6.87 21.27 5.59
N ALA A 46 -5.81 21.74 6.26
CA ALA A 46 -5.24 23.07 6.03
C ALA A 46 -4.68 23.28 4.60
N SER A 47 -4.37 22.21 3.87
CA SER A 47 -3.96 22.27 2.47
C SER A 47 -5.13 22.39 1.50
N GLY A 48 -6.38 22.25 1.95
CA GLY A 48 -7.56 22.21 1.07
C GLY A 48 -7.87 20.82 0.51
N VAL A 49 -7.17 19.78 0.98
CA VAL A 49 -7.39 18.38 0.56
C VAL A 49 -8.11 17.59 1.65
N ASP A 50 -9.11 16.80 1.26
CA ASP A 50 -9.77 15.84 2.15
C ASP A 50 -9.35 14.41 1.81
N HIS A 51 -8.45 13.86 2.62
CA HIS A 51 -7.99 12.48 2.48
C HIS A 51 -9.07 11.43 2.79
N ALA A 52 -10.22 11.78 3.39
CA ALA A 52 -11.33 10.85 3.55
C ALA A 52 -11.95 10.45 2.20
N LEU A 53 -11.89 11.33 1.19
CA LEU A 53 -12.29 11.00 -0.19
C LEU A 53 -11.40 9.91 -0.78
N TRP A 54 -10.09 10.04 -0.57
CA TRP A 54 -9.12 9.06 -1.04
C TRP A 54 -9.21 7.74 -0.28
N ASP A 55 -9.37 7.81 1.03
CA ASP A 55 -9.61 6.66 1.89
C ASP A 55 -10.83 5.86 1.46
N TYR A 56 -11.95 6.54 1.16
CA TYR A 56 -13.15 5.93 0.61
C TYR A 56 -12.87 5.19 -0.70
N LEU A 57 -12.17 5.83 -1.63
CA LEU A 57 -11.88 5.27 -2.95
C LEU A 57 -10.98 4.03 -2.84
N LEU A 58 -9.96 4.09 -2.00
CA LEU A 58 -9.08 2.97 -1.73
C LEU A 58 -9.85 1.80 -1.11
N LYS A 59 -10.66 2.03 -0.07
CA LYS A 59 -11.46 0.96 0.55
C LYS A 59 -12.48 0.33 -0.39
N THR A 60 -13.01 1.12 -1.33
CA THR A 60 -14.05 0.67 -2.26
C THR A 60 -13.47 -0.08 -3.46
N HIS A 61 -12.31 0.35 -3.95
CA HIS A 61 -11.78 -0.08 -5.26
C HIS A 61 -10.40 -0.73 -5.17
N VAL A 62 -9.87 -0.99 -3.97
CA VAL A 62 -8.63 -1.74 -3.75
C VAL A 62 -8.90 -2.97 -2.91
N GLU A 63 -8.48 -4.13 -3.42
CA GLU A 63 -8.61 -5.41 -2.75
C GLU A 63 -7.28 -6.18 -2.91
N ASN A 64 -6.70 -6.65 -1.80
CA ASN A 64 -5.44 -7.41 -1.79
C ASN A 64 -4.27 -6.73 -2.55
N GLY A 65 -4.23 -5.40 -2.56
CA GLY A 65 -3.21 -4.62 -3.29
C GLY A 65 -3.46 -4.46 -4.80
N LEU A 66 -4.60 -4.94 -5.30
CA LEU A 66 -5.04 -4.82 -6.69
C LEU A 66 -6.12 -3.74 -6.84
N VAL A 67 -6.09 -3.01 -7.95
CA VAL A 67 -6.94 -1.84 -8.20
C VAL A 67 -8.05 -2.14 -9.22
N ASP A 68 -9.30 -1.79 -8.89
CA ASP A 68 -10.40 -1.68 -9.85
C ASP A 68 -10.36 -0.30 -10.53
N TYR A 69 -9.52 -0.21 -11.58
CA TYR A 69 -9.37 1.03 -12.36
C TYR A 69 -10.69 1.50 -13.00
N ASP A 70 -11.54 0.57 -13.47
CA ASP A 70 -12.81 0.91 -14.11
C ASP A 70 -13.86 1.36 -13.07
N GLY A 71 -13.80 0.83 -11.85
CA GLY A 71 -14.54 1.31 -10.68
C GLY A 71 -14.16 2.73 -10.29
N ILE A 72 -12.87 2.99 -10.09
CA ILE A 72 -12.35 4.33 -9.76
C ILE A 72 -12.70 5.35 -10.84
N ALA A 73 -12.55 4.99 -12.13
CA ALA A 73 -12.86 5.89 -13.25
C ALA A 73 -14.32 6.37 -13.27
N ARG A 74 -15.26 5.51 -12.81
CA ARG A 74 -16.69 5.83 -12.74
C ARG A 74 -17.08 6.60 -11.48
N ASP A 75 -16.27 6.55 -10.43
CA ASP A 75 -16.57 7.27 -9.20
C ASP A 75 -16.20 8.76 -9.30
N HIS A 76 -17.22 9.61 -9.30
CA HIS A 76 -17.07 11.06 -9.29
C HIS A 76 -16.22 11.62 -8.14
N LEU A 77 -16.09 10.91 -7.00
CA LEU A 77 -15.25 11.36 -5.89
C LEU A 77 -13.77 11.40 -6.27
N PHE A 78 -13.33 10.55 -7.20
CA PHE A 78 -11.94 10.56 -7.66
C PHE A 78 -11.60 11.87 -8.38
N ARG A 79 -12.49 12.35 -9.24
CA ARG A 79 -12.32 13.67 -9.88
C ARG A 79 -12.34 14.82 -8.88
N THR A 80 -13.17 14.72 -7.84
CA THR A 80 -13.17 15.71 -6.74
C THR A 80 -11.85 15.72 -5.99
N TYR A 81 -11.30 14.54 -5.70
CA TYR A 81 -10.01 14.41 -5.02
C TYR A 81 -8.86 14.95 -5.87
N LEU A 82 -8.80 14.62 -7.15
CA LEU A 82 -7.80 15.14 -8.08
C LEU A 82 -7.87 16.68 -8.20
N ARG A 83 -9.08 17.26 -8.21
CA ARG A 83 -9.23 18.73 -8.18
C ARG A 83 -8.67 19.33 -6.89
N GLN A 84 -8.96 18.74 -5.73
CA GLN A 84 -8.39 19.21 -4.47
C GLN A 84 -6.86 19.15 -4.46
N LEU A 85 -6.26 18.07 -4.99
CA LEU A 85 -4.81 17.98 -5.16
C LEU A 85 -4.28 19.11 -6.06
N SER A 86 -4.95 19.39 -7.17
CA SER A 86 -4.55 20.45 -8.10
C SER A 86 -4.60 21.85 -7.50
N GLU A 87 -5.50 22.09 -6.54
CA GLU A 87 -5.70 23.37 -5.85
C GLU A 87 -5.05 23.41 -4.46
N SER A 88 -4.30 22.37 -4.09
CA SER A 88 -3.78 22.21 -2.74
C SER A 88 -2.74 23.27 -2.36
N GLU A 89 -2.60 23.52 -1.05
CA GLU A 89 -1.62 24.45 -0.49
C GLU A 89 -0.72 23.73 0.54
N PRO A 90 0.27 22.91 0.09
CA PRO A 90 1.12 22.13 0.98
C PRO A 90 1.86 22.97 2.04
N SER A 91 2.15 24.24 1.73
CA SER A 91 2.81 25.18 2.64
C SER A 91 1.98 25.54 3.88
N LYS A 92 0.65 25.31 3.85
CA LYS A 92 -0.22 25.49 5.01
C LYS A 92 -0.19 24.30 5.98
N LEU A 93 0.38 23.17 5.57
CA LEU A 93 0.59 22.02 6.45
C LEU A 93 1.79 22.27 7.35
N THR A 94 1.57 22.17 8.66
CA THR A 94 2.55 22.57 9.67
C THR A 94 3.58 21.50 9.99
N THR A 95 3.34 20.25 9.60
CA THR A 95 4.25 19.13 9.88
C THR A 95 4.76 18.48 8.60
N SER A 96 6.02 18.02 8.63
CA SER A 96 6.60 17.23 7.54
C SER A 96 5.82 15.93 7.30
N ALA A 97 5.21 15.36 8.35
CA ALA A 97 4.39 14.15 8.21
C ALA A 97 3.11 14.42 7.41
N ASP A 98 2.44 15.55 7.64
CA ASP A 98 1.26 15.92 6.84
C ASP A 98 1.64 16.17 5.38
N GLN A 99 2.75 16.88 5.13
CA GLN A 99 3.22 17.14 3.77
C GLN A 99 3.62 15.85 3.04
N LEU A 100 4.34 14.95 3.71
CA LEU A 100 4.72 13.66 3.13
C LEU A 100 3.48 12.79 2.86
N ALA A 101 2.52 12.76 3.77
CA ALA A 101 1.26 12.05 3.56
C ALA A 101 0.51 12.59 2.34
N LEU A 102 0.41 13.91 2.19
CA LEU A 102 -0.18 14.55 1.02
C LEU A 102 0.52 14.11 -0.27
N PHE A 103 1.85 14.18 -0.33
CA PHE A 103 2.60 13.83 -1.54
C PHE A 103 2.56 12.33 -1.87
N CYS A 104 2.62 11.45 -0.88
CA CYS A 104 2.44 10.01 -1.10
C CYS A 104 1.05 9.68 -1.64
N ASN A 105 0.00 10.29 -1.07
CA ASN A 105 -1.36 10.13 -1.57
C ASN A 105 -1.52 10.69 -3.00
N ALA A 106 -0.93 11.85 -3.27
CA ALA A 106 -0.96 12.47 -4.59
C ALA A 106 -0.29 11.58 -5.65
N TYR A 107 0.92 11.09 -5.37
CA TYR A 107 1.63 10.16 -6.28
C TYR A 107 0.77 8.93 -6.59
N ASN A 108 0.27 8.23 -5.57
CA ASN A 108 -0.53 7.02 -5.76
C ASN A 108 -1.83 7.30 -6.54
N ALA A 109 -2.50 8.44 -6.27
CA ALA A 109 -3.69 8.86 -7.01
C ALA A 109 -3.36 9.21 -8.47
N PHE A 110 -2.22 9.86 -8.73
CA PHE A 110 -1.81 10.23 -10.08
C PHE A 110 -1.36 9.04 -10.92
N VAL A 111 -0.69 8.03 -10.33
CA VAL A 111 -0.43 6.76 -11.02
C VAL A 111 -1.75 6.14 -11.49
N ILE A 112 -2.74 6.06 -10.60
CA ILE A 112 -4.07 5.52 -10.95
C ILE A 112 -4.75 6.38 -12.03
N ASN A 113 -4.66 7.71 -11.92
CA ASN A 113 -5.22 8.62 -12.92
C ASN A 113 -4.55 8.46 -14.29
N GLY A 114 -3.23 8.31 -14.35
CA GLY A 114 -2.48 8.08 -15.59
C GLY A 114 -2.91 6.78 -16.26
N VAL A 115 -3.00 5.68 -15.50
CA VAL A 115 -3.49 4.39 -16.02
C VAL A 115 -4.89 4.52 -16.62
N ILE A 116 -5.80 5.22 -15.92
CA ILE A 116 -7.19 5.43 -16.37
C ILE A 116 -7.24 6.31 -17.63
N THR A 117 -6.54 7.45 -17.60
CA THR A 117 -6.53 8.46 -18.68
C THR A 117 -6.01 7.86 -19.98
N HIS A 118 -4.91 7.11 -19.87
CA HIS A 118 -4.22 6.51 -21.00
C HIS A 118 -4.73 5.12 -21.38
N LYS A 119 -5.74 4.61 -20.65
CA LYS A 119 -6.37 3.30 -20.87
C LYS A 119 -5.37 2.15 -20.92
N ILE A 120 -4.37 2.19 -20.05
CA ILE A 120 -3.34 1.15 -19.95
C ILE A 120 -3.99 -0.13 -19.41
N ARG A 121 -3.76 -1.27 -20.07
CA ARG A 121 -4.39 -2.56 -19.71
C ARG A 121 -3.39 -3.68 -19.43
N ASP A 122 -2.13 -3.51 -19.85
CA ASP A 122 -1.09 -4.53 -19.75
C ASP A 122 0.04 -4.11 -18.82
N SER A 123 0.74 -3.00 -19.11
CA SER A 123 1.86 -2.50 -18.30
C SER A 123 2.08 -1.02 -18.56
N VAL A 124 2.35 -0.26 -17.50
CA VAL A 124 2.77 1.15 -17.60
C VAL A 124 4.08 1.33 -18.35
N MET A 125 4.95 0.31 -18.35
CA MET A 125 6.22 0.33 -19.08
C MET A 125 6.05 0.27 -20.60
N ASN A 126 4.87 -0.11 -21.10
CA ASN A 126 4.58 -0.14 -22.53
C ASN A 126 3.97 1.18 -23.02
N TYR A 127 3.65 2.09 -22.10
CA TYR A 127 3.09 3.38 -22.47
C TYR A 127 4.18 4.38 -22.83
N ASN A 128 4.08 4.92 -24.04
CA ASN A 128 4.96 5.97 -24.54
C ASN A 128 4.17 6.88 -25.47
N VAL A 129 4.35 8.18 -25.33
CA VAL A 129 3.82 9.19 -26.26
C VAL A 129 4.95 10.13 -26.66
N GLU A 130 5.20 10.22 -27.96
CA GLU A 130 6.23 11.11 -28.54
C GLU A 130 7.64 10.90 -27.94
N GLY A 131 7.97 9.68 -27.49
CA GLY A 131 9.24 9.38 -26.85
C GLY A 131 9.26 9.62 -25.34
N THR A 132 8.20 10.15 -24.75
CA THR A 132 8.05 10.31 -23.30
C THR A 132 7.38 9.08 -22.68
N GLU A 133 8.02 8.48 -21.70
CA GLU A 133 7.54 7.31 -20.96
C GLU A 133 6.53 7.70 -19.87
N PHE A 134 5.73 6.74 -19.39
CA PHE A 134 4.65 6.96 -18.42
C PHE A 134 5.03 7.84 -17.21
N PHE A 135 6.16 7.57 -16.58
CA PHE A 135 6.57 8.27 -15.34
C PHE A 135 7.16 9.67 -15.59
N ASP A 136 7.50 10.00 -16.85
CA ASP A 136 8.08 11.28 -17.25
C ASP A 136 7.06 12.27 -17.81
N LEU A 137 5.80 11.86 -17.99
CA LEU A 137 4.74 12.72 -18.51
C LEU A 137 4.41 13.83 -17.53
N LYS A 138 4.59 15.09 -17.98
CA LYS A 138 4.18 16.28 -17.23
C LYS A 138 2.69 16.56 -17.45
N GLU A 139 1.84 15.84 -16.73
CA GLU A 139 0.39 15.94 -16.85
C GLU A 139 -0.35 16.02 -15.50
N HIS A 140 0.37 15.86 -14.38
CA HIS A 140 -0.22 15.82 -13.05
C HIS A 140 -0.17 17.19 -12.40
N ILE A 141 -1.34 17.79 -12.17
CA ILE A 141 -1.43 19.11 -11.53
C ILE A 141 -1.50 18.93 -10.01
N LEU A 142 -0.53 19.52 -9.31
CA LEU A 142 -0.41 19.49 -7.86
C LEU A 142 -0.04 20.90 -7.38
N TYR A 143 -0.81 21.46 -6.44
CA TYR A 143 -0.64 22.84 -5.93
C TYR A 143 -0.52 23.94 -7.00
N GLY A 144 -1.22 23.78 -8.13
CA GLY A 144 -1.21 24.71 -9.24
C GLY A 144 -0.03 24.57 -10.22
N GLU A 145 0.89 23.64 -9.96
CA GLU A 145 2.03 23.33 -10.84
C GLU A 145 1.85 21.96 -11.50
N THR A 146 2.47 21.77 -12.67
CA THR A 146 2.39 20.51 -13.43
C THR A 146 3.67 19.70 -13.25
N PHE A 147 3.52 18.45 -12.83
CA PHE A 147 4.61 17.51 -12.55
C PHE A 147 4.50 16.23 -13.36
N SER A 148 5.64 15.57 -13.54
CA SER A 148 5.68 14.13 -13.79
C SER A 148 5.68 13.33 -12.48
N LEU A 149 5.36 12.03 -12.56
CA LEU A 149 5.45 11.14 -11.40
C LEU A 149 6.88 11.06 -10.86
N ASN A 150 7.88 11.04 -11.76
CA ASN A 150 9.29 11.10 -11.39
C ASN A 150 9.63 12.39 -10.63
N GLU A 151 9.11 13.55 -11.03
CA GLU A 151 9.33 14.79 -10.29
C GLU A 151 8.70 14.76 -8.89
N ILE A 152 7.48 14.21 -8.76
CA ILE A 152 6.83 14.05 -7.45
C ILE A 152 7.67 13.13 -6.55
N GLU A 153 8.09 11.97 -7.05
CA GLU A 153 8.89 11.02 -6.28
C GLU A 153 10.27 11.57 -5.92
N HIS A 154 11.04 12.03 -6.90
CA HIS A 154 12.44 12.39 -6.68
C HIS A 154 12.59 13.79 -6.05
N GLU A 155 11.88 14.79 -6.56
CA GLU A 155 12.07 16.20 -6.15
C GLU A 155 11.23 16.58 -4.94
N LEU A 156 9.98 16.09 -4.86
CA LEU A 156 9.09 16.45 -3.77
C LEU A 156 9.22 15.49 -2.58
N ILE A 157 9.40 14.19 -2.84
CA ILE A 157 9.42 13.18 -1.77
C ILE A 157 10.85 12.82 -1.34
N ARG A 158 11.64 12.16 -2.21
CA ARG A 158 12.94 11.58 -1.83
C ARG A 158 13.92 12.62 -1.31
N LYS A 159 14.17 13.70 -2.08
CA LYS A 159 15.12 14.75 -1.70
C LYS A 159 14.76 15.49 -0.40
N ARG A 160 13.46 15.72 -0.16
CA ARG A 160 12.99 16.55 0.96
C ARG A 160 12.87 15.79 2.27
N PHE A 161 12.37 14.55 2.21
CA PHE A 161 12.03 13.81 3.43
C PHE A 161 13.06 12.77 3.83
N ARG A 162 13.87 12.26 2.88
CA ARG A 162 14.88 11.22 3.14
C ARG A 162 14.34 10.05 3.97
N GLU A 163 13.11 9.64 3.63
CA GLU A 163 12.36 8.61 4.35
C GLU A 163 12.34 7.33 3.50
N PRO A 164 13.20 6.33 3.77
CA PRO A 164 13.34 5.16 2.92
C PRO A 164 12.06 4.32 2.79
N ARG A 165 11.16 4.38 3.79
CA ARG A 165 9.90 3.60 3.76
C ARG A 165 8.93 4.08 2.68
N ILE A 166 9.19 5.20 2.00
CA ILE A 166 8.40 5.62 0.84
C ILE A 166 8.42 4.58 -0.29
N HIS A 167 9.50 3.81 -0.44
CA HIS A 167 9.63 2.76 -1.47
C HIS A 167 8.76 1.54 -1.24
N VAL A 168 8.18 1.39 -0.05
CA VAL A 168 7.15 0.40 0.25
C VAL A 168 5.75 1.01 0.36
N ALA A 169 5.61 2.30 0.08
CA ALA A 169 4.38 3.08 0.19
C ALA A 169 3.90 3.68 -1.15
N LEU A 170 4.84 4.01 -2.03
CA LEU A 170 4.56 4.45 -3.40
C LEU A 170 4.34 3.24 -4.29
N VAL A 171 3.25 3.24 -5.06
CA VAL A 171 2.85 2.11 -5.90
C VAL A 171 2.86 2.50 -7.37
N CYS A 172 3.67 1.78 -8.13
CA CYS A 172 3.97 1.98 -9.55
C CYS A 172 3.02 1.26 -10.54
N ALA A 173 1.84 0.84 -10.08
CA ALA A 173 0.83 0.09 -10.84
C ALA A 173 1.26 -1.30 -11.40
N ALA A 174 2.41 -1.84 -10.99
CA ALA A 174 2.84 -3.19 -11.34
C ALA A 174 2.50 -4.22 -10.26
N LYS A 175 2.34 -5.50 -10.64
CA LYS A 175 2.05 -6.60 -9.69
C LYS A 175 3.17 -6.85 -8.67
N SER A 176 4.42 -6.65 -9.08
CA SER A 176 5.58 -6.72 -8.18
C SER A 176 5.79 -5.46 -7.34
N CYS A 177 5.01 -4.38 -7.54
CA CYS A 177 5.05 -3.23 -6.63
C CYS A 177 4.59 -3.64 -5.21
N PRO A 178 4.93 -2.83 -4.19
CA PRO A 178 4.32 -2.92 -2.88
C PRO A 178 2.79 -2.93 -3.00
N ALA A 179 2.10 -3.66 -2.13
CA ALA A 179 0.65 -3.68 -2.15
C ALA A 179 0.13 -2.28 -1.83
N ILE A 180 -0.73 -1.72 -2.69
CA ILE A 180 -1.37 -0.45 -2.38
C ILE A 180 -2.20 -0.59 -1.11
N ARG A 181 -1.97 0.31 -0.15
CA ARG A 181 -2.71 0.32 1.10
C ARG A 181 -4.18 0.68 0.82
N ALA A 182 -5.10 -0.08 1.42
CA ALA A 182 -6.54 0.18 1.33
C ALA A 182 -7.01 1.33 2.24
N GLU A 183 -6.15 2.30 2.53
CA GLU A 183 -6.49 3.54 3.25
C GLU A 183 -5.51 4.65 2.88
N ALA A 184 -5.96 5.90 2.98
CA ALA A 184 -5.11 7.06 2.71
C ALA A 184 -4.07 7.26 3.82
N TYR A 185 -2.90 7.78 3.45
CA TYR A 185 -1.93 8.24 4.42
C TYR A 185 -2.42 9.52 5.12
N THR A 186 -2.15 9.65 6.41
CA THR A 186 -2.40 10.89 7.15
C THR A 186 -1.22 11.20 8.04
N GLY A 187 -0.86 12.48 8.22
CA GLY A 187 0.31 12.84 9.02
C GLY A 187 0.31 12.23 10.44
N PRO A 188 -0.82 12.27 11.19
CA PRO A 188 -0.87 11.66 12.52
C PRO A 188 -0.64 10.14 12.55
N ARG A 189 -0.89 9.42 11.45
CA ARG A 189 -0.71 7.96 11.36
C ARG A 189 0.47 7.53 10.51
N LEU A 190 1.14 8.44 9.81
CA LEU A 190 2.09 8.14 8.74
C LEU A 190 3.17 7.15 9.18
N THR A 191 3.82 7.40 10.32
CA THR A 191 4.85 6.51 10.87
C THR A 191 4.34 5.09 11.07
N LYS A 192 3.14 4.94 11.63
CA LYS A 192 2.53 3.62 11.83
C LYS A 192 2.15 2.99 10.49
N GLN A 193 1.60 3.75 9.56
CA GLN A 193 1.19 3.25 8.25
C GLN A 193 2.37 2.77 7.40
N PHE A 194 3.51 3.47 7.49
CA PHE A 194 4.77 3.04 6.88
C PHE A 194 5.33 1.81 7.57
N GLU A 195 5.28 1.75 8.90
CA GLU A 195 5.73 0.57 9.64
C GLU A 195 4.91 -0.67 9.30
N ASP A 196 3.58 -0.55 9.30
CA ASP A 196 2.66 -1.63 8.94
C ASP A 196 2.98 -2.18 7.52
N GLN A 197 3.25 -1.30 6.56
CA GLN A 197 3.62 -1.71 5.20
C GLN A 197 5.01 -2.33 5.12
N SER A 198 5.94 -1.82 5.90
CA SER A 198 7.30 -2.37 5.99
C SER A 198 7.27 -3.81 6.51
N ILE A 199 6.45 -4.08 7.54
CA ILE A 199 6.24 -5.43 8.08
C ILE A 199 5.56 -6.33 7.04
N GLN A 200 4.51 -5.85 6.36
CA GLN A 200 3.85 -6.63 5.31
C GLN A 200 4.81 -6.95 4.15
N PHE A 201 5.64 -5.99 3.75
CA PHE A 201 6.65 -6.18 2.71
C PHE A 201 7.71 -7.19 3.13
N ALA A 202 8.24 -7.09 4.35
CA ALA A 202 9.26 -8.00 4.84
C ALA A 202 8.78 -9.47 4.89
N ASN A 203 7.49 -9.69 5.15
CA ASN A 203 6.92 -11.02 5.38
C ASN A 203 6.11 -11.58 4.20
N GLN A 204 6.32 -11.07 2.98
CA GLN A 204 5.73 -11.64 1.77
C GLN A 204 6.80 -12.29 0.89
N THR A 205 6.53 -13.54 0.49
CA THR A 205 7.42 -14.34 -0.39
C THR A 205 7.62 -13.71 -1.77
N LYS A 206 6.77 -12.78 -2.18
CA LYS A 206 7.00 -12.00 -3.41
C LYS A 206 8.12 -10.96 -3.30
N TYR A 207 8.60 -10.65 -2.09
CA TYR A 207 9.64 -9.65 -1.87
C TYR A 207 10.88 -10.20 -1.15
N VAL A 208 10.70 -11.17 -0.25
CA VAL A 208 11.81 -11.72 0.53
C VAL A 208 11.67 -13.24 0.58
N THR A 209 12.69 -13.95 0.07
CA THR A 209 12.78 -15.41 0.18
C THR A 209 14.21 -15.84 0.43
N TYR A 210 14.39 -17.03 0.99
CA TYR A 210 15.69 -17.64 1.18
C TYR A 210 15.70 -19.05 0.57
N ASP A 211 16.63 -19.29 -0.33
CA ASP A 211 16.90 -20.60 -0.91
C ASP A 211 18.04 -21.27 -0.12
N ALA A 212 17.69 -22.25 0.72
CA ALA A 212 18.66 -22.97 1.53
C ALA A 212 19.54 -23.92 0.71
N ALA A 213 19.11 -24.36 -0.48
CA ALA A 213 19.88 -25.29 -1.30
C ALA A 213 21.04 -24.57 -1.99
N SER A 214 20.83 -23.32 -2.42
CA SER A 214 21.87 -22.48 -3.01
C SER A 214 22.47 -21.45 -2.04
N ASP A 215 22.04 -21.43 -0.78
CA ASP A 215 22.42 -20.45 0.24
C ASP A 215 22.30 -19.00 -0.29
N THR A 216 21.12 -18.68 -0.82
CA THR A 216 20.86 -17.40 -1.49
C THR A 216 19.64 -16.70 -0.91
N LEU A 217 19.85 -15.50 -0.39
CA LEU A 217 18.78 -14.57 -0.03
C LEU A 217 18.32 -13.85 -1.31
N ARG A 218 17.03 -13.95 -1.62
CA ARG A 218 16.43 -13.31 -2.79
C ARG A 218 15.51 -12.18 -2.33
N LEU A 219 15.79 -10.97 -2.81
CA LEU A 219 15.13 -9.74 -2.40
C LEU A 219 14.39 -9.06 -3.54
N SER A 220 13.41 -8.22 -3.22
CA SER A 220 12.74 -7.37 -4.17
C SER A 220 13.75 -6.42 -4.86
N PRO A 221 13.68 -6.26 -6.20
CA PRO A 221 14.50 -5.30 -6.94
C PRO A 221 14.40 -3.85 -6.45
N LEU A 222 13.34 -3.48 -5.73
CA LEU A 222 13.23 -2.15 -5.12
C LEU A 222 14.44 -1.86 -4.20
N LEU A 223 14.96 -2.89 -3.53
CA LEU A 223 16.13 -2.77 -2.65
C LEU A 223 17.46 -2.69 -3.42
N ASP A 224 17.48 -3.10 -4.70
CA ASP A 224 18.61 -2.88 -5.60
C ASP A 224 18.58 -1.45 -6.15
N TRP A 225 17.44 -1.05 -6.71
CA TRP A 225 17.28 0.24 -7.39
C TRP A 225 17.38 1.43 -6.43
N TYR A 226 16.84 1.28 -5.22
CA TYR A 226 16.75 2.35 -4.23
C TYR A 226 17.52 2.06 -2.94
N GLY A 227 18.37 1.03 -2.92
CA GLY A 227 19.06 0.59 -1.70
C GLY A 227 19.82 1.71 -0.96
N GLY A 228 20.37 2.67 -1.71
CA GLY A 228 21.09 3.82 -1.15
C GLY A 228 20.23 4.74 -0.28
N ASP A 229 18.91 4.76 -0.46
CA ASP A 229 18.00 5.57 0.37
C ASP A 229 17.93 5.04 1.82
N TRP A 230 18.32 3.78 2.06
CA TRP A 230 18.42 3.20 3.41
C TRP A 230 19.79 3.39 4.06
N ASP A 231 20.83 3.83 3.33
CA ASP A 231 22.18 4.00 3.89
C ASP A 231 22.20 4.90 5.14
N PRO A 232 21.46 6.03 5.19
CA PRO A 232 21.40 6.88 6.39
C PRO A 232 20.81 6.20 7.64
N VAL A 233 20.07 5.09 7.46
CA VAL A 233 19.46 4.30 8.55
C VAL A 233 20.13 2.95 8.74
N GLY A 234 21.32 2.73 8.16
CA GLY A 234 22.11 1.52 8.33
C GLY A 234 21.90 0.45 7.25
N GLY A 235 21.19 0.78 6.17
CA GLY A 235 20.95 -0.09 5.03
C GLY A 235 19.67 -0.93 5.13
N TYR A 236 19.24 -1.49 4.00
CA TYR A 236 17.97 -2.23 3.93
C TYR A 236 18.02 -3.61 4.61
N LEU A 237 19.19 -4.24 4.74
CA LEU A 237 19.32 -5.56 5.37
C LEU A 237 19.00 -5.51 6.88
N PRO A 238 19.61 -4.62 7.70
CA PRO A 238 19.18 -4.45 9.09
C PRO A 238 17.70 -4.04 9.20
N TRP A 239 17.25 -3.12 8.35
CA TRP A 239 15.86 -2.68 8.33
C TRP A 239 14.86 -3.84 8.07
N LEU A 240 15.19 -4.77 7.17
CA LEU A 240 14.41 -5.99 6.95
C LEU A 240 14.46 -6.95 8.15
N ALA A 241 15.65 -7.17 8.72
CA ALA A 241 15.85 -8.11 9.83
C ALA A 241 15.01 -7.76 11.07
N ASP A 242 14.79 -6.47 11.31
CA ASP A 242 13.97 -5.98 12.43
C ASP A 242 12.47 -6.26 12.27
N ARG A 243 12.01 -6.57 11.06
CA ARG A 243 10.59 -6.70 10.71
C ARG A 243 10.17 -8.11 10.30
N LEU A 244 11.14 -9.00 10.10
CA LEU A 244 10.90 -10.38 9.71
C LEU A 244 10.47 -11.24 10.90
N GLU A 245 9.45 -12.06 10.64
CA GLU A 245 8.95 -13.09 11.56
C GLU A 245 9.65 -14.44 11.33
N ASP A 246 10.06 -14.74 10.10
CA ASP A 246 10.75 -16.00 9.77
C ASP A 246 12.21 -15.98 10.23
N ASP A 247 12.52 -16.81 11.23
CA ASP A 247 13.86 -16.92 11.82
C ASP A 247 14.93 -17.37 10.80
N ALA A 248 14.60 -18.26 9.87
CA ALA A 248 15.57 -18.77 8.90
C ALA A 248 15.98 -17.68 7.91
N ILE A 249 15.01 -16.92 7.40
CA ILE A 249 15.27 -15.76 6.53
C ILE A 249 16.02 -14.67 7.31
N LYS A 250 15.64 -14.43 8.57
CA LYS A 250 16.33 -13.48 9.44
C LYS A 250 17.81 -13.86 9.63
N GLN A 251 18.12 -15.12 9.89
CA GLN A 251 19.51 -15.59 9.97
C GLN A 251 20.24 -15.43 8.62
N ALA A 252 19.59 -15.72 7.50
CA ALA A 252 20.16 -15.50 6.17
C ALA A 252 20.50 -14.03 5.92
N ILE A 253 19.65 -13.09 6.35
CA ILE A 253 19.93 -11.65 6.28
C ILE A 253 21.12 -11.26 7.14
N LEU A 254 21.19 -11.74 8.39
CA LEU A 254 22.33 -11.44 9.26
C LEU A 254 23.66 -11.95 8.66
N ARG A 255 23.63 -13.12 8.01
CA ARG A 255 24.77 -13.66 7.26
C ARG A 255 25.08 -12.83 6.00
N ALA A 256 24.06 -12.43 5.24
CA ALA A 256 24.20 -11.55 4.09
C ALA A 256 24.86 -10.21 4.46
N SER A 257 24.50 -9.61 5.60
CA SER A 257 25.13 -8.39 6.12
C SER A 257 26.62 -8.55 6.44
N ARG A 258 27.11 -9.79 6.58
CA ARG A 258 28.53 -10.13 6.75
C ARG A 258 29.18 -10.69 5.49
N ASN A 259 28.48 -10.65 4.34
CA ASN A 259 28.88 -11.26 3.07
C ASN A 259 29.10 -12.79 3.16
N GLU A 260 28.39 -13.48 4.07
CA GLU A 260 28.46 -14.94 4.28
C GLU A 260 27.36 -15.72 3.55
N THR A 261 26.39 -15.02 2.96
CA THR A 261 25.27 -15.56 2.18
C THR A 261 25.13 -14.72 0.91
N SER A 262 24.85 -15.36 -0.22
CA SER A 262 24.69 -14.65 -1.50
C SER A 262 23.38 -13.86 -1.50
N VAL A 263 23.42 -12.61 -1.98
CA VAL A 263 22.22 -11.81 -2.23
C VAL A 263 21.95 -11.77 -3.72
N ALA A 264 20.73 -12.12 -4.10
CA ALA A 264 20.21 -11.97 -5.45
C ALA A 264 18.88 -11.20 -5.42
N PHE A 265 18.45 -10.70 -6.57
CA PHE A 265 17.18 -10.00 -6.69
C PHE A 265 16.18 -10.83 -7.50
N LEU A 266 14.91 -10.77 -7.10
CA LEU A 266 13.79 -11.44 -7.73
C LEU A 266 13.46 -10.81 -9.10
N ASP A 267 12.72 -11.54 -9.94
CA ASP A 267 12.15 -10.93 -11.15
C ASP A 267 11.06 -9.93 -10.79
N TYR A 268 10.92 -8.88 -11.61
CA TYR A 268 9.90 -7.85 -11.43
C TYR A 268 8.80 -7.95 -12.49
N ASP A 269 7.59 -8.35 -12.07
CA ASP A 269 6.42 -8.43 -12.92
C ASP A 269 5.79 -7.04 -13.09
N TRP A 270 6.10 -6.41 -14.22
CA TRP A 270 5.58 -5.12 -14.67
C TRP A 270 4.13 -5.18 -15.17
N SER A 271 3.46 -6.34 -15.16
CA SER A 271 2.05 -6.39 -15.54
C SER A 271 1.19 -5.62 -14.55
N LEU A 272 0.14 -5.00 -15.08
CA LEU A 272 -0.73 -4.08 -14.36
C LEU A 272 -1.37 -4.79 -13.15
N ASN A 273 -1.35 -4.14 -11.98
CA ASN A 273 -2.00 -4.65 -10.76
C ASN A 273 -3.52 -4.42 -10.77
N SER A 274 -4.19 -4.89 -11.82
CA SER A 274 -5.65 -4.77 -11.95
C SER A 274 -6.40 -5.94 -11.29
N GLN A 275 -7.57 -5.65 -10.73
CA GLN A 275 -8.54 -6.68 -10.30
C GLN A 275 -9.23 -7.39 -11.47
N ALA A 276 -9.29 -6.77 -12.65
CA ALA A 276 -9.83 -7.43 -13.83
C ALA A 276 -8.95 -8.63 -14.18
N ALA A 277 -9.57 -9.80 -14.35
CA ALA A 277 -8.85 -11.00 -14.76
C ALA A 277 -8.02 -10.68 -16.00
N ALA A 278 -6.70 -10.82 -15.89
CA ALA A 278 -5.79 -10.59 -16.99
C ALA A 278 -6.26 -11.44 -18.17
N GLY A 279 -6.76 -10.80 -19.23
CA GLY A 279 -7.10 -11.50 -20.47
C GLY A 279 -5.81 -12.05 -21.06
N SER A 280 -5.45 -13.29 -20.71
CA SER A 280 -4.42 -14.16 -21.29
C SER A 280 -3.27 -13.46 -22.03
N ALA A 281 -2.65 -12.44 -21.42
CA ALA A 281 -1.41 -11.89 -21.93
C ALA A 281 -0.29 -12.68 -21.26
N ALA A 282 0.45 -13.45 -22.06
CA ALA A 282 1.61 -14.19 -21.59
C ALA A 282 2.58 -13.22 -20.87
N PRO A 283 3.22 -13.64 -19.76
CA PRO A 283 4.29 -12.86 -19.17
C PRO A 283 5.36 -12.64 -20.26
N LYS A 284 5.59 -11.38 -20.64
CA LYS A 284 6.70 -11.07 -21.54
C LYS A 284 7.99 -11.09 -20.71
N PRO A 285 9.10 -11.57 -21.29
CA PRO A 285 10.39 -11.57 -20.60
C PRO A 285 10.73 -10.16 -20.14
N ALA A 286 11.37 -10.08 -18.98
CA ALA A 286 11.86 -8.84 -18.38
C ALA A 286 12.46 -7.94 -19.48
N SER A 287 11.90 -6.74 -19.63
CA SER A 287 12.53 -5.73 -20.46
C SER A 287 13.93 -5.49 -19.90
N LYS A 288 14.93 -5.40 -20.80
CA LYS A 288 16.30 -5.00 -20.47
C LYS A 288 16.24 -3.84 -19.50
N LYS A 289 16.74 -4.02 -18.26
CA LYS A 289 16.82 -2.99 -17.20
C LYS A 289 15.89 -1.82 -17.50
N GLY A 290 14.56 -2.08 -17.45
CA GLY A 290 13.58 -1.02 -17.52
C GLY A 290 14.03 -0.01 -16.48
N GLN A 291 14.39 1.18 -16.95
CA GLN A 291 15.17 2.15 -16.22
C GLN A 291 14.21 2.88 -15.27
N PHE A 292 13.57 2.12 -14.39
CA PHE A 292 12.72 2.64 -13.33
C PHE A 292 13.65 3.40 -12.37
N GLY A 293 13.41 4.71 -12.24
CA GLY A 293 14.35 5.63 -11.58
C GLY A 293 15.42 6.24 -12.49
N SER A 294 15.30 6.18 -13.82
CA SER A 294 16.20 6.89 -14.75
C SER A 294 15.82 8.33 -15.05
N GLY A 295 15.03 8.98 -14.20
CA GLY A 295 15.24 10.40 -14.02
C GLY A 295 16.74 10.56 -13.74
N SER A 296 17.49 11.05 -14.71
CA SER A 296 18.94 11.12 -14.71
C SER A 296 19.40 12.12 -13.65
N ILE A 297 19.30 11.70 -12.40
CA ILE A 297 19.85 12.37 -11.24
C ILE A 297 20.77 11.32 -10.63
N PRO A 298 22.09 11.40 -10.91
CA PRO A 298 23.04 10.61 -10.15
C PRO A 298 22.79 10.88 -8.66
N ASN A 299 22.88 9.82 -7.86
CA ASN A 299 22.95 9.92 -6.40
C ASN A 299 24.21 10.71 -6.04
N GLU A 300 24.12 12.04 -6.07
CA GLU A 300 25.09 13.00 -5.52
C GLU A 300 24.49 13.65 -4.26
#